data_AF-A0A6A5YIE0-F1
#
_entry.id   AF-A0A6A5YIE0-F1
#
_cell.length_a   1.000
_cell.length_b   1.000
_cell.length_c   1.000
_cell.angle_alpha   90.00
_cell.angle_beta   90.00
_cell.angle_gamma   90.00
#
_symmetry.space_group_name_H-M   'P 1'
#
loop_
_entity.id
_entity.type
_entity.pdbx_description
1 polymer ?
#
loop_
_entity_poly.entity_id
_entity_poly.type
_entity_poly.pdbx_seq_one_letter_code
_entity_poly.pdbx_strand_id
1 'polypeptide(L)'
;MASDSKSDGIQVLTYIRRNPALTREQFYEHWEKVHGPKVIPWIEKHGLKRYQQIHVSGGIVPSAATSSAPNASSQQELPKEPVEFDGIAMFTTPALKQWTKAFEDPYFLDVIRPDEVTMIDTKGIGGGIVASFNGKVLDMVIDGKNASGAAGDKYRKAYEEYRKSEAI
;
A
#
# COMPACT_ATOMS: atom_id res chain seq x y z
N MET A 1 -28.43 -1.36 -17.11
CA MET A 1 -28.02 -2.09 -15.89
C MET A 1 -26.84 -1.36 -15.31
N ALA A 2 -27.08 -0.41 -14.40
CA ALA A 2 -26.01 0.26 -13.68
C ALA A 2 -25.41 -0.76 -12.71
N SER A 3 -24.14 -1.12 -12.87
CA SER A 3 -23.47 -1.93 -11.85
C SER A 3 -23.36 -1.04 -10.61
N ASP A 4 -23.99 -1.47 -9.52
CA ASP A 4 -23.61 -1.03 -8.18
C ASP A 4 -22.10 -0.93 -8.11
N SER A 5 -21.55 0.23 -7.73
CA SER A 5 -20.12 0.35 -7.49
C SER A 5 -19.78 -0.48 -6.25
N LYS A 6 -19.57 -1.78 -6.48
CA LYS A 6 -19.03 -2.70 -5.50
C LYS A 6 -17.69 -2.12 -5.10
N SER A 7 -17.51 -1.87 -3.80
CA SER A 7 -16.19 -1.52 -3.31
C SER A 7 -15.28 -2.70 -3.58
N ASP A 8 -14.25 -2.50 -4.38
CA ASP A 8 -13.33 -3.56 -4.77
C ASP A 8 -12.33 -3.92 -3.67
N GLY A 9 -12.51 -3.42 -2.45
CA GLY A 9 -11.88 -3.94 -1.25
C GLY A 9 -11.46 -2.84 -0.29
N ILE A 10 -10.56 -3.22 0.60
CA ILE A 10 -9.88 -2.34 1.53
C ILE A 10 -8.45 -2.17 1.04
N GLN A 11 -8.05 -0.94 0.77
CA GLN A 11 -6.67 -0.58 0.53
C GLN A 11 -5.93 -0.57 1.85
N VAL A 12 -4.76 -1.18 1.90
CA VAL A 12 -3.75 -1.01 2.94
C VAL A 12 -2.59 -0.25 2.31
N LEU A 13 -2.13 0.81 2.96
CA LEU A 13 -0.95 1.59 2.60
C LEU A 13 0.05 1.47 3.76
N THR A 14 1.28 1.12 3.43
CA THR A 14 2.33 0.87 4.42
C THR A 14 3.59 1.62 4.02
N TYR A 15 4.04 2.53 4.88
CA TYR A 15 5.23 3.34 4.69
C TYR A 15 6.43 2.62 5.30
N ILE A 16 7.43 2.36 4.47
CA ILE A 16 8.56 1.48 4.80
C ILE A 16 9.83 2.33 4.90
N ARG A 17 10.54 2.19 6.02
CA ARG A 17 11.91 2.66 6.18
C ARG A 17 12.86 1.53 5.81
N ARG A 18 13.72 1.79 4.82
CA ARG A 18 14.73 0.82 4.38
C ARG A 18 15.78 0.59 5.46
N ASN A 19 16.42 -0.56 5.43
CA ASN A 19 17.61 -0.86 6.21
C ASN A 19 18.68 0.23 5.96
N PRO A 20 19.20 0.89 7.02
CA PRO A 20 20.17 1.98 6.88
C PRO A 20 21.51 1.55 6.27
N ALA A 21 21.82 0.25 6.26
CA ALA A 21 23.03 -0.29 5.63
C ALA A 21 22.96 -0.34 4.09
N LEU A 22 21.77 -0.20 3.50
CA LEU A 22 21.57 -0.18 2.06
C LEU A 22 21.61 1.25 1.53
N THR A 23 21.89 1.45 0.25
CA THR A 23 21.43 2.66 -0.45
C THR A 23 19.96 2.52 -0.82
N ARG A 24 19.32 3.60 -1.26
CA ARG A 24 17.93 3.55 -1.70
C ARG A 24 17.76 2.74 -2.98
N GLU A 25 18.73 2.86 -3.88
CA GLU A 25 18.78 2.12 -5.14
C GLU A 25 18.93 0.62 -4.87
N GLN A 26 19.78 0.23 -3.91
CA GLN A 26 19.90 -1.17 -3.48
C GLN A 26 18.61 -1.69 -2.84
N PHE A 27 17.95 -0.87 -2.01
CA PHE A 27 16.65 -1.21 -1.45
C PHE A 27 15.60 -1.45 -2.55
N TYR A 28 15.46 -0.54 -3.51
CA TYR A 28 14.53 -0.69 -4.63
C TYR A 28 14.82 -1.90 -5.52
N GLU A 29 16.10 -2.11 -5.87
CA GLU A 29 16.53 -3.26 -6.67
C GLU A 29 16.15 -4.58 -6.00
N HIS A 30 16.42 -4.72 -4.69
CA HIS A 30 16.04 -5.92 -3.93
C HIS A 30 14.53 -6.04 -3.76
N TRP A 31 13.85 -4.93 -3.47
CA TRP A 31 12.41 -4.92 -3.23
C TRP A 31 11.62 -5.36 -4.47
N GLU A 32 11.98 -4.84 -5.64
CA GLU A 32 11.34 -5.17 -6.92
C GLU A 32 11.74 -6.56 -7.42
N LYS A 33 13.04 -6.88 -7.43
CA LYS A 33 13.53 -8.07 -8.14
C LYS A 33 13.62 -9.32 -7.29
N VAL A 34 13.58 -9.19 -5.97
CA VAL A 34 13.72 -10.33 -5.03
C VAL A 34 12.48 -10.44 -4.14
N HIS A 35 12.20 -9.41 -3.35
CA HIS A 35 11.12 -9.47 -2.37
C HIS A 35 9.75 -9.58 -3.04
N GLY A 36 9.47 -8.76 -4.05
CA GLY A 36 8.23 -8.79 -4.80
C GLY A 36 7.88 -10.18 -5.33
N PRO A 37 8.75 -10.82 -6.13
CA PRO A 37 8.57 -12.19 -6.60
C PRO A 37 8.38 -13.22 -5.48
N LYS A 38 9.09 -13.09 -4.35
CA LYS A 38 8.91 -13.99 -3.19
C LYS A 38 7.52 -13.87 -2.55
N VAL A 39 6.94 -12.68 -2.54
CA VAL A 39 5.64 -12.38 -1.91
C VAL A 39 4.46 -12.81 -2.78
N ILE A 40 4.58 -12.80 -4.11
CA ILE A 40 3.47 -13.10 -5.05
C ILE A 40 2.74 -14.42 -4.72
N PRO A 41 3.39 -15.59 -4.56
CA PRO A 41 2.68 -16.84 -4.29
C PRO A 41 1.88 -16.81 -2.98
N TRP A 42 2.36 -16.06 -1.99
CA TRP A 42 1.66 -15.86 -0.72
C TRP A 42 0.44 -14.96 -0.89
N ILE A 43 0.56 -13.86 -1.66
CA ILE A 43 -0.56 -12.98 -2.02
C ILE A 43 -1.68 -13.77 -2.73
N GLU A 44 -1.31 -14.60 -3.70
CA GLU A 44 -2.24 -15.45 -4.45
C GLU A 44 -2.95 -16.45 -3.53
N LYS A 45 -2.20 -17.18 -2.69
CA LYS A 45 -2.73 -18.15 -1.73
C LYS A 45 -3.78 -17.54 -0.80
N HIS A 46 -3.52 -16.31 -0.33
CA HIS A 46 -4.41 -15.60 0.60
C HIS A 46 -5.49 -14.76 -0.10
N GLY A 47 -5.63 -14.84 -1.43
CA GLY A 47 -6.70 -14.19 -2.17
C GLY A 47 -6.67 -12.65 -2.10
N LEU A 48 -5.48 -12.07 -1.94
CA LEU A 48 -5.30 -10.62 -2.04
C LEU A 48 -5.47 -10.19 -3.50
N LYS A 49 -6.17 -9.07 -3.70
CA LYS A 49 -6.56 -8.62 -5.05
C LYS A 49 -5.44 -7.90 -5.78
N ARG A 50 -4.57 -7.20 -5.03
CA ARG A 50 -3.48 -6.40 -5.62
C ARG A 50 -2.34 -6.23 -4.63
N TYR A 51 -1.12 -6.23 -5.15
CA TYR A 51 0.08 -5.77 -4.48
C TYR A 51 0.82 -4.78 -5.39
N GLN A 52 1.26 -3.66 -4.85
CA GLN A 52 2.07 -2.68 -5.54
C GLN A 52 3.20 -2.18 -4.64
N GLN A 53 4.34 -1.91 -5.26
CA GLN A 53 5.48 -1.24 -4.65
C GLN A 53 5.58 0.14 -5.27
N ILE A 54 5.66 1.17 -4.43
CA ILE A 54 5.89 2.54 -4.88
C ILE A 54 7.29 2.95 -4.40
N HIS A 55 8.19 3.14 -5.35
CA HIS A 55 9.57 3.61 -5.11
C HIS A 55 9.55 5.12 -4.90
N VAL A 56 9.30 5.54 -3.66
CA VAL A 56 9.24 6.95 -3.27
C VAL A 56 9.70 7.12 -1.82
N SER A 57 10.38 8.22 -1.55
CA SER A 57 10.82 8.62 -0.21
C SER A 57 10.18 9.94 0.23
N GLY A 58 10.02 10.13 1.53
CA GLY A 58 9.45 11.35 2.10
C GLY A 58 9.44 11.32 3.62
N GLY A 59 8.70 12.25 4.23
CA GLY A 59 8.47 12.31 5.67
C GLY A 59 7.01 12.02 6.03
N ILE A 60 6.78 11.30 7.13
CA ILE A 60 5.44 11.04 7.67
C ILE A 60 5.48 10.97 9.19
N VAL A 61 4.46 11.49 9.86
CA VAL A 61 4.30 11.28 11.31
C VAL A 61 3.96 9.81 11.54
N PRO A 62 4.73 9.07 12.37
CA PRO A 62 4.48 7.65 12.57
C PRO A 62 3.10 7.35 13.13
N SER A 63 2.54 6.23 12.71
CA SER A 63 1.30 5.68 13.27
C SER A 63 1.51 4.26 13.72
N ALA A 64 0.88 3.89 14.84
CA ALA A 64 0.92 2.51 15.30
C ALA A 64 0.24 1.64 14.25
N ALA A 65 0.99 0.74 13.64
CA ALA A 65 0.50 -0.14 12.59
C ALA A 65 -0.48 -1.22 13.10
N THR A 66 -0.86 -1.16 14.38
CA THR A 66 -1.63 -2.13 15.18
C THR A 66 -3.07 -2.37 14.73
N SER A 67 -3.52 -1.75 13.64
CA SER A 67 -4.86 -1.99 13.04
C SER A 67 -4.83 -2.53 11.61
N SER A 68 -3.69 -2.47 10.89
CA SER A 68 -3.62 -2.90 9.48
C SER A 68 -2.27 -3.43 8.99
N ALA A 69 -1.23 -3.47 9.79
CA ALA A 69 0.02 -4.16 9.46
C ALA A 69 0.42 -5.00 10.68
N PRO A 70 -0.09 -6.24 10.81
CA PRO A 70 0.10 -7.07 12.01
C PRO A 70 1.56 -7.48 12.23
N ASN A 71 2.39 -7.37 11.20
CA ASN A 71 3.83 -7.58 11.30
C ASN A 71 4.56 -6.43 12.02
N ALA A 72 3.94 -5.27 12.23
CA ALA A 72 4.50 -4.21 13.04
C ALA A 72 4.44 -4.59 14.52
N SER A 73 5.56 -5.08 15.03
CA SER A 73 5.67 -5.60 16.38
C SER A 73 6.24 -4.60 17.39
N SER A 74 6.45 -3.34 17.00
CA SER A 74 7.06 -2.35 17.90
C SER A 74 6.05 -1.84 18.93
N GLN A 75 6.37 -2.02 20.20
CA GLN A 75 5.70 -1.40 21.35
C GLN A 75 6.34 -0.06 21.74
N GLN A 76 7.25 0.47 20.91
CA GLN A 76 7.92 1.74 21.17
C GLN A 76 6.92 2.89 21.14
N GLU A 77 7.11 3.88 22.01
CA GLU A 77 6.45 5.17 21.86
C GLU A 77 6.84 5.79 20.52
N LEU A 78 5.84 6.16 19.74
CA LEU A 78 6.05 6.75 18.43
C LEU A 78 6.27 8.26 18.56
N PRO A 79 7.25 8.83 17.84
CA PRO A 79 7.45 10.27 17.84
C PRO A 79 6.26 10.98 17.20
N LYS A 80 6.06 12.24 17.61
CA LYS A 80 5.01 13.11 17.07
C LYS A 80 5.47 13.93 15.86
N GLU A 81 6.77 13.95 15.63
CA GLU A 81 7.38 14.63 14.48
C GLU A 81 7.50 13.69 13.27
N PRO A 82 7.51 14.22 12.04
CA PRO A 82 7.70 13.42 10.84
C PRO A 82 9.05 12.67 10.86
N VAL A 83 9.00 11.42 10.45
CA VAL A 83 10.19 10.58 10.21
C VAL A 83 10.24 10.17 8.75
N GLU A 84 11.43 9.82 8.29
CA GLU A 84 11.62 9.43 6.91
C GLU A 84 11.07 8.03 6.60
N PHE A 85 10.58 7.86 5.38
CA PHE A 85 10.33 6.58 4.74
C PHE A 85 11.00 6.55 3.36
N ASP A 86 11.21 5.36 2.83
CA ASP A 86 11.90 5.12 1.56
C ASP A 86 11.06 4.28 0.59
N GLY A 87 9.86 3.84 0.95
CA GLY A 87 8.96 3.15 0.03
C GLY A 87 7.53 3.06 0.56
N ILE A 88 6.57 2.81 -0.33
CA ILE A 88 5.17 2.53 0.05
C ILE A 88 4.72 1.19 -0.54
N ALA A 89 4.36 0.24 0.33
CA ALA A 89 3.67 -0.98 -0.09
C ALA A 89 2.16 -0.74 -0.07
N MET A 90 1.49 -1.14 -1.14
CA MET A 90 0.05 -1.02 -1.28
C MET A 90 -0.58 -2.39 -1.53
N PHE A 91 -1.55 -2.79 -0.70
CA PHE A 91 -2.29 -4.03 -0.86
C PHE A 91 -3.79 -3.76 -0.95
N THR A 92 -4.49 -4.41 -1.87
CA THR A 92 -5.96 -4.42 -1.88
C THR A 92 -6.44 -5.77 -1.39
N THR A 93 -7.13 -5.79 -0.25
CA THR A 93 -7.67 -7.01 0.37
C THR A 93 -9.20 -7.01 0.35
N PRO A 94 -9.87 -8.15 0.21
CA PRO A 94 -11.32 -8.22 0.38
C PRO A 94 -11.77 -7.87 1.81
N ALA A 95 -10.94 -8.15 2.83
CA ALA A 95 -11.27 -7.90 4.23
C ALA A 95 -10.00 -7.80 5.12
N LEU A 96 -10.00 -6.90 6.10
CA LEU A 96 -8.88 -6.75 7.06
C LEU A 96 -8.61 -8.02 7.87
N LYS A 97 -9.66 -8.76 8.26
CA LYS A 97 -9.49 -10.01 9.03
C LYS A 97 -8.68 -11.06 8.25
N GLN A 98 -8.94 -11.19 6.95
CA GLN A 98 -8.21 -12.11 6.08
C GLN A 98 -6.76 -11.67 5.89
N TRP A 99 -6.55 -10.36 5.75
CA TRP A 99 -5.21 -9.76 5.71
C TRP A 99 -4.42 -10.05 6.99
N THR A 100 -5.02 -9.84 8.17
CA THR A 100 -4.33 -10.10 9.44
C THR A 100 -3.90 -11.56 9.59
N LYS A 101 -4.78 -12.49 9.22
CA LYS A 101 -4.50 -13.93 9.31
C LYS A 101 -3.40 -14.39 8.35
N ALA A 102 -3.22 -13.71 7.22
CA ALA A 102 -2.22 -14.10 6.22
C ALA A 102 -0.80 -14.13 6.79
N PHE A 103 -0.50 -13.26 7.78
CA PHE A 103 0.81 -13.17 8.42
C PHE A 103 1.13 -14.35 9.35
N GLU A 104 0.15 -15.18 9.69
CA GLU A 104 0.34 -16.42 10.45
C GLU A 104 0.83 -17.58 9.57
N ASP A 105 0.91 -17.37 8.25
CA ASP A 105 1.38 -18.39 7.30
C ASP A 105 2.86 -18.74 7.54
N PRO A 106 3.22 -20.04 7.66
CA PRO A 106 4.62 -20.45 7.76
C PRO A 106 5.50 -19.90 6.64
N TYR A 107 4.99 -19.81 5.40
CA TYR A 107 5.76 -19.21 4.29
C TYR A 107 6.07 -17.73 4.54
N PHE A 108 5.14 -16.99 5.16
CA PHE A 108 5.43 -15.62 5.57
C PHE A 108 6.53 -15.59 6.63
N LEU A 109 6.40 -16.41 7.67
CA LEU A 109 7.32 -16.42 8.80
C LEU A 109 8.74 -16.92 8.45
N ASP A 110 8.83 -17.95 7.62
CA ASP A 110 10.08 -18.66 7.35
C ASP A 110 10.79 -18.18 6.07
N VAL A 111 10.07 -17.50 5.16
CA VAL A 111 10.62 -17.07 3.85
C VAL A 111 10.54 -15.57 3.66
N ILE A 112 9.36 -14.97 3.81
CA ILE A 112 9.17 -13.52 3.56
C ILE A 112 9.82 -12.69 4.66
N ARG A 113 9.55 -12.99 5.93
CA ARG A 113 10.03 -12.20 7.06
C ARG A 113 11.56 -12.15 7.17
N PRO A 114 12.32 -13.25 6.98
CA PRO A 114 13.78 -13.17 6.95
C PRO A 114 14.31 -12.26 5.84
N ASP A 115 13.63 -12.22 4.70
CA ASP A 115 13.96 -11.32 3.59
C ASP A 115 13.65 -9.86 3.95
N GLU A 116 12.49 -9.59 4.57
CA GLU A 116 12.14 -8.26 5.10
C GLU A 116 13.21 -7.71 6.04
N VAL A 117 13.76 -8.54 6.94
CA VAL A 117 14.82 -8.13 7.88
C VAL A 117 16.09 -7.61 7.18
N THR A 118 16.39 -8.10 5.97
CA THR A 118 17.55 -7.64 5.21
C THR A 118 17.35 -6.28 4.56
N MET A 119 16.10 -5.94 4.20
CA MET A 119 15.79 -4.74 3.41
C MET A 119 15.10 -3.62 4.20
N ILE A 120 14.45 -3.93 5.33
CA ILE A 120 13.68 -3.02 6.18
C ILE A 120 14.47 -2.71 7.46
N ASP A 121 14.36 -1.49 7.97
CA ASP A 121 14.91 -1.10 9.28
C ASP A 121 14.10 -1.66 10.44
N THR A 122 14.16 -2.98 10.62
CA THR A 122 13.39 -3.71 11.65
C THR A 122 13.74 -3.34 13.10
N LYS A 123 14.84 -2.61 13.31
CA LYS A 123 15.27 -2.10 14.62
C LYS A 123 14.89 -0.65 14.86
N GLY A 124 14.53 0.07 13.80
CA GLY A 124 14.11 1.47 13.85
C GLY A 124 12.66 1.65 14.29
N ILE A 125 12.17 2.87 14.09
CA ILE A 125 10.83 3.30 14.47
C ILE A 125 9.78 2.41 13.79
N GLY A 126 8.81 1.92 14.57
CA GLY A 126 7.75 1.05 14.07
C GLY A 126 8.23 -0.30 13.54
N GLY A 127 9.48 -0.71 13.80
CA GLY A 127 10.08 -1.89 13.17
C GLY A 127 10.27 -1.71 11.66
N GLY A 128 10.50 -0.48 11.21
CA GLY A 128 10.67 -0.10 9.82
C GLY A 128 9.36 0.05 9.04
N ILE A 129 8.23 -0.31 9.65
CA ILE A 129 6.91 0.11 9.20
C ILE A 129 6.53 1.37 9.96
N VAL A 130 6.86 2.54 9.41
CA VAL A 130 6.75 3.81 10.14
C VAL A 130 5.31 4.30 10.25
N ALA A 131 4.46 3.96 9.28
CA ALA A 131 3.03 4.24 9.34
C ALA A 131 2.25 3.23 8.49
N SER A 132 1.03 2.89 8.92
CA SER A 132 0.09 2.11 8.12
C SER A 132 -1.31 2.69 8.21
N PHE A 133 -2.00 2.72 7.07
CA PHE A 133 -3.37 3.19 6.94
C PHE A 133 -4.17 2.20 6.12
N ASN A 134 -5.48 2.17 6.36
CA ASN A 134 -6.37 1.36 5.56
C ASN A 134 -7.70 2.09 5.34
N GLY A 135 -8.36 1.78 4.22
CA GLY A 135 -9.61 2.43 3.86
C GLY A 135 -10.28 1.80 2.66
N LYS A 136 -11.54 2.17 2.43
CA LYS A 136 -12.34 1.70 1.30
C LYS A 136 -11.77 2.24 -0.01
N VAL A 137 -11.59 1.37 -1.00
CA VAL A 137 -11.28 1.80 -2.38
C VAL A 137 -12.56 2.23 -3.08
N LEU A 138 -12.49 3.38 -3.75
CA LEU A 138 -13.53 3.91 -4.61
C LEU A 138 -12.91 4.23 -5.97
N ASP A 139 -13.18 3.39 -6.97
CA ASP A 139 -12.67 3.62 -8.31
C ASP A 139 -13.48 4.72 -9.00
N MET A 140 -12.84 5.87 -9.21
CA MET A 140 -13.44 6.98 -9.95
C MET A 140 -13.17 6.86 -11.45
N VAL A 141 -12.00 6.35 -11.81
CA VAL A 141 -11.54 6.11 -13.19
C VAL A 141 -10.75 4.81 -13.24
N ILE A 142 -11.07 3.94 -14.21
CA ILE A 142 -10.34 2.69 -14.49
C ILE A 142 -9.97 2.71 -15.97
N ASP A 143 -8.70 2.48 -16.30
CA ASP A 143 -8.19 2.47 -17.69
C ASP A 143 -8.59 3.71 -18.50
N GLY A 144 -8.55 4.88 -17.85
CA GLY A 144 -8.92 6.18 -18.45
C GLY A 144 -10.42 6.38 -18.66
N LYS A 145 -11.27 5.48 -18.18
CA LYS A 145 -12.73 5.55 -18.33
C LYS A 145 -13.42 5.82 -17.00
N ASN A 146 -14.52 6.58 -17.06
CA ASN A 146 -15.39 6.86 -15.91
C ASN A 146 -15.88 5.55 -15.27
N ALA A 147 -15.49 5.31 -14.02
CA ALA A 147 -15.93 4.16 -13.23
C ALA A 147 -17.08 4.50 -12.27
N SER A 148 -17.40 5.78 -12.11
CA SER A 148 -18.52 6.26 -11.28
C SER A 148 -19.89 6.26 -11.99
N GLY A 149 -19.94 5.83 -13.26
CA GLY A 149 -21.17 5.73 -14.05
C GLY A 149 -21.91 7.07 -14.17
N ALA A 150 -23.23 7.05 -14.02
CA ALA A 150 -24.10 8.22 -14.18
C ALA A 150 -23.69 9.42 -13.28
N ALA A 151 -23.12 9.15 -12.09
CA ALA A 151 -22.67 10.18 -11.18
C ALA A 151 -21.49 10.99 -11.74
N GLY A 152 -20.60 10.37 -12.52
CA GLY A 152 -19.53 11.05 -13.24
C GLY A 152 -20.01 11.70 -14.53
N ASP A 153 -20.90 11.02 -15.26
CA ASP A 153 -21.39 11.52 -16.55
C ASP A 153 -22.19 12.81 -16.43
N LYS A 154 -22.82 13.07 -15.27
CA LYS A 154 -23.52 14.34 -15.00
C LYS A 154 -22.62 15.58 -15.16
N TYR A 155 -21.30 15.45 -15.00
CA TYR A 155 -20.34 16.55 -15.15
C TYR A 155 -19.73 16.63 -16.55
N ARG A 156 -20.01 15.68 -17.45
CA ARG A 156 -19.39 15.61 -18.79
C ARG A 156 -19.71 16.85 -19.62
N LYS A 157 -20.99 17.26 -19.63
CA LYS A 157 -21.45 18.44 -20.37
C LYS A 157 -20.74 19.71 -19.89
N ALA A 158 -20.68 19.93 -18.58
CA ALA A 158 -20.02 21.10 -18.00
C ALA A 158 -18.51 21.13 -18.33
N TYR A 159 -17.85 19.97 -18.31
CA TYR A 159 -16.43 19.87 -18.69
C TYR A 159 -16.20 20.17 -20.18
N GLU A 160 -17.06 19.70 -21.07
CA GLU A 160 -16.99 19.99 -22.51
C GLU A 160 -17.24 21.48 -22.81
N GLU A 161 -18.15 22.11 -22.08
CA GLU A 161 -18.40 23.56 -22.18
C GLU A 161 -17.17 24.36 -21.73
N TYR A 162 -16.56 24.01 -20.59
CA TYR A 162 -15.30 24.63 -20.13
C TYR A 162 -14.17 24.48 -21.15
N ARG A 163 -14.00 23.30 -21.74
CA ARG A 163 -12.95 23.09 -22.76
C ARG A 163 -13.12 23.96 -24.00
N LYS A 164 -14.36 24.31 -24.37
CA LYS A 164 -14.63 25.19 -25.51
C LYS A 164 -14.34 26.65 -25.18
N SER A 165 -14.52 27.08 -23.92
CA SER A 165 -14.21 28.46 -23.52
C SER A 165 -12.71 28.75 -23.45
N GLU A 166 -11.88 27.74 -23.17
CA GLU A 166 -10.40 27.88 -23.12
C GLU A 166 -9.74 27.88 -24.52
N ALA A 167 -10.50 27.60 -25.58
CA ALA A 167 -9.99 27.51 -26.95
C ALA A 167 -10.11 28.83 -27.74
N ILE A 168 -10.48 29.92 -27.06
CA ILE A 168 -10.67 31.28 -27.59
C ILE A 168 -9.59 32.18 -26.99
#